data_AF-A0A5F0LM29-F1
#
_entry.id   AF-A0A5F0LM29-F1
#
_cell.length_a   1.000
_cell.length_b   1.000
_cell.length_c   1.000
_cell.angle_alpha   90.00
_cell.angle_beta   90.00
_cell.angle_gamma   90.00
#
_symmetry.space_group_name_H-M   'P 1'
#
loop_
_entity.id
_entity.type
_entity.pdbx_description
1 polymer ?
#
loop_
_entity_poly.entity_id
_entity_poly.type
_entity_poly.pdbx_seq_one_letter_code
_entity_poly.pdbx_strand_id
1 'polypeptide(L)' 'VAHVGHQRYTGPNSSNLSYTDWKLGLNRDFSGYVLAAYYTGTNAKDAGYTVKGKNLGRDQLVLSVSRTF' A
#
# COMPACT_ATOMS: atom_id res chain seq x y z
N VAL A 1 7.52 -9.57 -5.48
CA VAL A 1 6.30 -9.08 -6.17
C VAL A 1 6.31 -7.56 -6.16
N ALA A 2 6.02 -6.92 -7.29
CA ALA A 2 5.89 -5.47 -7.39
C ALA A 2 4.57 -5.14 -8.09
N HIS A 3 3.90 -4.08 -7.64
CA HIS A 3 2.64 -3.60 -8.19
C HIS A 3 2.62 -2.07 -8.15
N VAL A 4 2.03 -1.47 -9.18
CA VAL A 4 1.68 -0.05 -9.22
C VAL A 4 0.25 0.08 -9.73
N GLY A 5 -0.57 0.84 -9.01
CA GLY A 5 -1.96 1.11 -9.33
C GLY A 5 -2.21 2.60 -9.49
N HIS A 6 -3.16 2.97 -10.34
CA HIS A 6 -3.59 4.37 -10.46
C HIS A 6 -5.11 4.45 -10.36
N GLN A 7 -5.59 5.19 -9.36
CA GLN A 7 -7.00 5.50 -9.15
C GLN A 7 -7.29 6.92 -9.64
N ARG A 8 -8.17 7.05 -10.63
CA ARG A 8 -8.61 8.33 -11.17
C ARG A 8 -10.03 8.66 -10.72
N TYR A 9 -10.22 9.86 -10.19
CA TYR A 9 -11.54 10.43 -9.91
C TYR A 9 -11.94 11.41 -11.01
N THR A 10 -13.25 11.57 -11.23
CA THR A 10 -13.82 12.57 -12.14
C THR A 10 -14.68 13.57 -11.37
N GLY A 11 -14.94 14.74 -11.96
CA GLY A 11 -15.71 15.82 -11.32
C GLY A 11 -14.86 16.81 -10.51
N PRO A 12 -15.53 17.72 -9.76
CA PRO A 12 -14.84 18.70 -8.93
C PRO A 12 -13.99 18.00 -7.87
N ASN A 13 -12.77 18.52 -7.62
CA ASN A 13 -11.75 17.94 -6.73
C ASN A 13 -11.04 16.66 -7.21
N SER A 14 -11.26 16.22 -8.46
CA SER A 14 -10.57 15.05 -9.06
C SER A 14 -9.05 15.06 -8.89
N SER A 15 -8.39 16.22 -9.02
CA SER A 15 -6.93 16.35 -8.82
C SER A 15 -6.47 16.09 -7.38
N ASN A 16 -7.33 16.27 -6.39
CA ASN A 16 -6.98 16.04 -4.98
C ASN A 16 -7.26 14.60 -4.53
N LEU A 17 -8.17 13.92 -5.23
CA LEU A 17 -8.57 12.56 -4.93
C LEU A 17 -7.86 11.52 -5.80
N SER A 18 -7.41 11.86 -7.01
CA SER A 18 -6.69 10.90 -7.85
C SER A 18 -5.31 10.61 -7.28
N TYR A 19 -4.91 9.34 -7.23
CA TYR A 19 -3.64 8.91 -6.67
C TYR A 19 -3.06 7.70 -7.40
N THR A 20 -1.76 7.50 -7.22
CA THR A 20 -1.01 6.32 -7.62
C THR A 20 -0.48 5.67 -6.36
N ASP A 21 -0.77 4.39 -6.19
CA ASP A 21 -0.24 3.55 -5.12
C ASP A 21 0.75 2.52 -5.67
N TRP A 22 1.62 2.03 -4.80
CA TRP A 22 2.57 1.00 -5.13
C TRP A 22 2.79 0.04 -3.97
N LYS A 23 3.18 -1.18 -4.32
CA LYS A 23 3.57 -2.23 -3.38
C LYS A 23 4.82 -2.92 -3.88
N LEU A 24 5.79 -3.08 -2.99
CA LEU A 24 6.94 -3.93 -3.17
C LEU A 24 6.93 -5.02 -2.10
N GLY A 25 7.14 -6.27 -2.50
CA GLY A 25 7.09 -7.41 -1.62
C GLY A 25 8.21 -8.40 -1.88
N LEU A 26 8.80 -8.88 -0.80
CA LEU A 26 9.75 -9.99 -0.77
C LEU A 26 9.12 -11.12 0.03
N ASN A 27 9.26 -12.35 -0.46
CA ASN A 27 8.87 -13.54 0.26
C ASN A 27 9.93 -14.62 0.07
N ARG A 28 10.08 -15.45 1.10
CA ARG A 28 11.03 -16.56 1.08
C ARG A 28 10.47 -17.72 1.89
N ASP A 29 10.39 -18.86 1.24
CA ASP A 29 10.08 -20.13 1.90
C ASP A 29 11.36 -20.73 2.49
N PHE A 30 11.20 -21.27 3.70
CA PHE A 30 12.19 -22.05 4.43
C PHE A 30 11.50 -23.26 5.06
N SER A 31 11.57 -24.40 4.37
CA SER A 31 11.12 -25.69 4.89
C SER A 31 9.66 -25.68 5.38
N GLY A 32 8.78 -25.01 4.62
CA GLY A 32 7.35 -24.89 4.94
C GLY A 32 6.98 -23.71 5.84
N TYR A 33 7.94 -22.86 6.22
CA TYR A 33 7.67 -21.53 6.76
C TYR A 33 7.91 -20.47 5.70
N VAL A 34 6.99 -19.52 5.54
CA VAL A 34 7.14 -18.40 4.61
C VAL A 34 7.35 -17.11 5.41
N LEU A 35 8.49 -16.47 5.20
CA LEU A 35 8.76 -15.12 5.66
C LEU A 35 8.39 -14.14 4.55
N ALA A 36 7.67 -13.07 4.89
CA ALA A 36 7.31 -12.04 3.94
C ALA A 36 7.49 -10.63 4.51
N ALA A 37 7.95 -9.73 3.66
CA ALA A 37 8.04 -8.30 3.93
C ALA A 37 7.38 -7.53 2.79
N TYR A 38 6.51 -6.58 3.12
CA TYR A 38 5.82 -5.74 2.15
C TYR A 38 5.95 -4.28 2.52
N TYR A 39 6.35 -3.47 1.54
CA TYR A 39 6.30 -2.02 1.62
C TYR A 39 5.20 -1.51 0.69
N THR A 40 4.33 -0.64 1.20
CA THR A 40 3.27 0.00 0.43
C THR A 40 3.30 1.50 0.64
N GLY A 41 3.07 2.26 -0.44
CA GLY A 41 2.98 3.72 -0.39
C GLY A 41 2.05 4.27 -1.45
N THR A 42 1.78 5.57 -1.39
CA THR A 42 0.96 6.29 -2.37
C THR A 42 1.36 7.76 -2.45
N ASN A 43 1.12 8.39 -3.59
CA ASN A 43 1.23 9.84 -3.76
C ASN A 43 -0.09 10.59 -3.48
N ALA A 44 -1.05 9.92 -2.84
CA ALA A 44 -2.32 10.49 -2.44
C ALA A 44 -2.11 11.75 -1.60
N LYS A 45 -2.84 12.83 -1.92
CA LYS A 45 -2.72 14.08 -1.17
C LYS A 45 -3.34 13.95 0.22
N ASP A 46 -2.59 14.36 1.24
CA ASP A 46 -3.03 14.33 2.64
C ASP A 46 -4.41 14.95 2.86
N ALA A 47 -4.71 16.05 2.17
CA ALA A 47 -5.98 16.76 2.28
C ALA A 47 -7.22 15.90 1.92
N GLY A 48 -7.06 14.93 1.02
CA GLY A 48 -8.14 14.01 0.60
C GLY A 48 -8.19 12.72 1.39
N TYR A 49 -7.10 12.36 2.09
CA TYR A 49 -6.89 11.04 2.70
C TYR A 49 -6.59 11.10 4.20
N THR A 50 -6.70 12.27 4.82
CA THR A 50 -6.64 12.44 6.27
C THR A 50 -8.04 12.37 6.86
N VAL A 51 -8.33 11.32 7.62
CA VAL A 51 -9.63 11.12 8.28
C VAL A 51 -9.43 11.15 9.78
N LYS A 52 -10.18 12.01 10.49
CA LYS A 52 -10.07 12.18 11.95
C LYS A 52 -8.62 12.45 12.41
N GLY A 53 -7.88 13.25 11.65
CA GLY A 53 -6.48 13.60 11.93
C GLY A 53 -5.47 12.49 11.63
N LYS A 54 -5.88 11.37 11.02
CA LYS A 54 -4.98 10.27 10.64
C LYS A 54 -4.84 10.18 9.13
N ASN A 55 -3.61 10.23 8.63
CA ASN A 55 -3.30 10.07 7.22
C ASN A 55 -3.40 8.58 6.83
N LEU A 56 -4.38 8.25 5.99
CA LEU A 56 -4.62 6.89 5.49
C LEU A 56 -3.67 6.51 4.34
N GLY A 57 -3.10 7.50 3.65
CA GLY A 57 -2.13 7.30 2.56
C GLY A 57 -0.68 7.16 3.03
N ARG A 58 -0.42 7.17 4.34
CA ARG A 58 0.93 7.04 4.88
C ARG A 58 1.52 5.67 4.53
N ASP A 59 2.81 5.67 4.21
CA ASP A 59 3.57 4.46 3.92
C ASP A 59 3.53 3.44 5.06
N GLN A 60 3.51 2.16 4.69
CA GLN A 60 3.41 1.03 5.61
C GLN A 60 4.43 -0.05 5.27
N LEU A 61 5.06 -0.58 6.32
CA LEU A 61 5.88 -1.78 6.27
C LEU A 61 5.17 -2.89 7.04
N VAL A 62 4.94 -4.02 6.38
CA VAL A 62 4.30 -5.21 6.96
C VAL A 62 5.26 -6.37 6.92
N LEU A 63 5.47 -7.01 8.07
CA LEU A 63 6.24 -8.25 8.21
C LEU A 63 5.29 -9.38 8.57
N SER A 64 5.47 -10.55 7.97
CA SER A 64 4.61 -11.72 8.20
C SER A 64 5.43 -13.01 8.20
N VAL A 65 4.95 -13.97 8.99
CA VAL A 65 5.44 -15.35 9.04
C VAL A 65 4.23 -16.27 8.94
N SER A 66 4.24 -17.23 8.01
CA SER A 66 3.19 -18.24 7.88
C SER A 66 3.79 -19.65 7.80
N ARG A 67 2.99 -20.66 8.17
CA ARG A 67 3.31 -22.09 8.02
C ARG A 67 2.40 -22.69 6.97
N THR A 68 2.97 -23.47 6.07
CA THR A 68 2.25 -24.29 5.10
C THR A 68 2.18 -25.72 5.63
N PHE A 69 1.00 -26.34 5.60
CA PHE A 69 0.71 -27.69 6.13
C PHE A 69 0.50 -28.68 4.99
#